data_AF-A0A846I6Y8-F1
#
_entry.id   AF-A0A846I6Y8-F1
#
_cell.length_a   1.000
_cell.length_b   1.000
_cell.length_c   1.000
_cell.angle_alpha   90.00
_cell.angle_beta   90.00
_cell.angle_gamma   90.00
#
_symmetry.space_group_name_H-M   'P 1'
#
loop_
_entity.id
_entity.type
_entity.pdbx_description
1 polymer ?
#
loop_
_entity_poly.entity_id
_entity_poly.type
_entity_poly.pdbx_seq_one_letter_code
_entity_poly.pdbx_strand_id
1 'polypeptide(L)' 'MWDKYIDNKLIMNSAREAEEYCFECIRRKINNKIKQACENGDRKLHVNFYIPEKIKEEIKSLGYKLATNINNNEKLIIW' A
#
# COMPACT_ATOMS: atom_id res chain seq x y z
N MET A 1 -2.52 -8.70 -25.31
CA MET A 1 -3.15 -7.86 -26.35
C MET A 1 -2.03 -7.16 -27.09
N TRP A 2 -1.93 -7.41 -28.39
CA TRP A 2 -0.90 -6.80 -29.25
C TRP A 2 -1.55 -5.62 -29.93
N ASP A 3 -1.02 -4.43 -29.69
CA ASP A 3 -1.55 -3.20 -30.26
C ASP A 3 -1.49 -3.29 -31.80
N LYS A 4 -2.65 -3.16 -32.46
CA LYS A 4 -2.76 -3.19 -33.92
C LYS A 4 -2.85 -1.76 -34.45
N TYR A 5 -1.89 -1.36 -35.26
CA TYR A 5 -1.88 -0.04 -35.88
C TYR A 5 -2.01 -0.14 -37.40
N ILE A 6 -2.81 0.76 -37.99
CA ILE A 6 -2.86 1.03 -39.44
C ILE A 6 -2.73 2.55 -39.58
N ASP A 7 -1.79 3.03 -40.40
CA ASP A 7 -1.53 4.46 -40.61
C ASP A 7 -1.39 5.26 -39.30
N ASN A 8 -0.64 4.72 -38.33
CA ASN A 8 -0.46 5.29 -36.98
C ASN A 8 -1.74 5.43 -36.14
N LYS A 9 -2.86 4.85 -36.57
CA LYS A 9 -4.10 4.78 -35.81
C LYS A 9 -4.23 3.41 -35.17
N LEU A 10 -4.51 3.40 -33.87
CA LEU A 10 -4.83 2.19 -33.14
C LEU A 10 -6.20 1.67 -33.61
N ILE A 11 -6.23 0.43 -34.10
CA ILE A 11 -7.44 -0.20 -34.64
C ILE A 11 -7.98 -1.21 -33.66
N MET A 12 -9.28 -1.08 -33.36
CA MET A 12 -10.07 -2.03 -32.59
C MET A 12 -11.16 -2.59 -33.49
N ASN A 13 -11.36 -3.91 -33.49
CA ASN A 13 -12.32 -4.59 -34.35
C ASN A 13 -13.72 -4.63 -33.71
N SER A 14 -13.85 -4.28 -32.43
CA SER A 14 -15.13 -4.22 -31.72
C SER A 14 -15.09 -3.26 -30.52
N ALA A 15 -16.28 -2.88 -30.03
CA ALA A 15 -16.42 -2.11 -28.80
C ALA A 15 -15.85 -2.86 -27.58
N ARG A 16 -16.01 -4.18 -27.54
CA ARG A 16 -15.44 -5.04 -26.50
C ARG A 16 -13.90 -5.01 -26.50
N GLU A 17 -13.28 -5.07 -27.67
CA GLU A 17 -11.82 -5.00 -27.80
C GLU A 17 -11.29 -3.62 -27.33
N ALA A 18 -12.02 -2.54 -27.63
CA ALA A 18 -11.69 -1.21 -27.15
C ALA A 18 -11.81 -1.07 -25.62
N GLU A 19 -12.84 -1.66 -25.01
CA GLU A 19 -13.04 -1.69 -23.57
C GLU A 19 -11.93 -2.48 -22.86
N GLU A 20 -11.61 -3.68 -23.34
CA GLU A 20 -10.52 -4.51 -22.82
C GLU A 20 -9.16 -3.78 -22.93
N TYR A 21 -8.92 -3.08 -24.05
CA TYR A 21 -7.71 -2.26 -24.23
C TYR A 21 -7.65 -1.11 -23.22
N CYS A 22 -8.78 -0.43 -22.98
CA CYS A 22 -8.85 0.66 -22.01
C CYS A 22 -8.48 0.17 -20.59
N PHE A 23 -9.03 -0.97 -20.18
CA PHE A 23 -8.68 -1.59 -18.90
C PHE A 23 -7.20 -1.95 -18.80
N GLU A 24 -6.61 -2.49 -19.86
CA GLU A 24 -5.18 -2.79 -19.90
C GLU A 24 -4.31 -1.54 -19.80
N CYS A 25 -4.67 -0.44 -20.47
CA CYS A 25 -3.98 0.84 -20.34
C CYS A 25 -4.02 1.37 -18.91
N ILE A 26 -5.19 1.32 -18.26
CA ILE A 26 -5.35 1.73 -16.86
C ILE A 26 -4.47 0.87 -15.96
N ARG A 27 -4.52 -0.46 -16.13
CA ARG A 27 -3.73 -1.42 -15.36
C ARG A 27 -2.23 -1.15 -15.48
N ARG A 28 -1.73 -0.97 -16.71
CA ARG A 28 -0.31 -0.63 -16.96
C ARG A 28 0.08 0.68 -16.30
N LYS A 29 -0.76 1.71 -16.38
CA LYS A 29 -0.50 3.03 -15.77
C LYS A 29 -0.41 2.93 -14.25
N ILE A 30 -1.30 2.18 -13.60
CA ILE A 30 -1.26 1.94 -12.15
C ILE A 30 0.02 1.20 -11.77
N ASN A 31 0.35 0.10 -12.45
CA ASN A 31 1.56 -0.66 -12.17
C ASN A 31 2.84 0.17 -12.33
N ASN A 32 2.90 1.02 -13.36
CA ASN A 32 4.04 1.92 -13.57
C ASN A 32 4.16 2.95 -12.44
N LYS A 33 3.04 3.52 -11.97
CA LYS A 33 3.06 4.42 -10.81
C LYS A 33 3.53 3.74 -9.53
N ILE A 34 3.06 2.51 -9.28
CA ILE A 34 3.50 1.70 -8.14
C ILE A 34 5.00 1.41 -8.24
N LYS A 35 5.48 0.99 -9.42
CA LYS A 35 6.89 0.73 -9.67
C LYS A 35 7.75 1.97 -9.44
N GLN A 36 7.34 3.12 -9.99
CA GLN A 36 8.02 4.40 -9.76
C GLN A 36 8.06 4.79 -8.28
N ALA A 37 6.96 4.63 -7.55
CA ALA A 37 6.92 4.90 -6.11
C ALA A 37 7.89 3.99 -5.33
N CYS A 38 7.96 2.70 -5.69
CA CYS A 38 8.91 1.76 -5.11
C CYS A 38 10.38 2.10 -5.44
N GLU A 39 10.68 2.48 -6.69
CA GLU A 39 12.04 2.83 -7.16
C GLU A 39 12.53 4.14 -6.55
N ASN A 40 11.64 5.13 -6.36
CA ASN A 40 11.96 6.41 -5.75
C ASN A 40 12.19 6.33 -4.22
N GLY A 41 12.14 5.13 -3.63
CA GLY A 41 12.21 4.95 -2.17
C GLY A 41 11.01 5.55 -1.45
N ASP A 42 9.97 5.95 -2.18
CA ASP A 42 8.72 6.51 -1.66
C ASP A 42 7.82 5.35 -1.19
N ARG A 43 8.37 4.51 -0.30
CA ARG A 43 7.63 3.58 0.56
C ARG A 43 6.83 4.32 1.62
N LYS A 44 6.46 5.58 1.38
CA LYS A 44 5.50 6.30 2.19
C LYS A 44 4.12 5.71 1.92
N LEU A 45 3.88 4.51 2.47
CA LEU A 45 2.59 4.21 3.09
C LEU A 45 2.45 5.17 4.29
N HIS A 46 2.29 6.47 4.02
CA HIS A 46 1.55 7.33 4.94
C HIS A 46 0.07 6.95 4.79
N VAL A 47 -0.23 5.68 5.09
CA VAL A 47 -1.56 5.35 5.56
C VAL A 47 -1.58 6.01 6.93
N ASN A 48 -2.32 7.11 7.03
CA ASN A 48 -2.68 7.66 8.34
C ASN A 48 -3.52 6.59 9.04
N PHE A 49 -2.86 5.62 9.67
CA PHE A 49 -3.50 4.72 10.59
C PHE A 49 -3.97 5.58 11.75
N TYR A 50 -5.26 5.89 11.76
CA TYR A 50 -5.89 6.43 12.95
C TYR A 50 -5.79 5.36 14.02
N ILE A 51 -4.87 5.54 14.97
CA ILE A 51 -4.83 4.76 16.20
C ILE A 51 -5.78 5.47 17.17
N PRO A 52 -6.89 4.83 17.59
CA PRO A 52 -7.78 5.37 18.61
C PRO A 52 -7.00 5.74 19.87
N GLU A 53 -7.35 6.85 20.52
CA GLU A 53 -6.60 7.38 21.66
C GLU A 53 -6.48 6.36 22.80
N LYS A 54 -7.52 5.56 23.01
CA LYS A 54 -7.52 4.43 23.97
C LYS A 54 -6.37 3.44 23.71
N ILE A 55 -6.12 3.09 22.45
CA ILE A 55 -5.03 2.17 22.09
C ILE A 55 -3.67 2.85 22.34
N LYS A 56 -3.54 4.16 22.10
CA LYS A 56 -2.30 4.89 22.42
C LYS A 56 -2.01 4.91 23.92
N GLU A 57 -3.04 5.08 24.74
CA GLU A 57 -2.92 5.05 26.21
C GLU A 57 -2.53 3.66 26.71
N GLU A 58 -3.14 2.60 26.16
CA GLU A 58 -2.77 1.21 26.47
C GLU A 58 -1.31 0.91 26.11
N ILE A 59 -0.84 1.33 24.93
CA ILE A 59 0.56 1.17 24.51
C ILE A 59 1.51 1.92 25.46
N LYS A 60 1.18 3.16 25.85
CA LYS A 60 1.99 3.93 26.81
C LYS A 60 2.06 3.22 28.16
N SER A 61 0.93 2.75 28.67
CA SER A 61 0.84 2.02 29.95
C SER A 61 1.67 0.74 29.94
N LEU A 62 1.60 -0.04 28.86
CA LEU A 62 2.42 -1.24 28.67
C LEU A 62 3.91 -0.90 28.60
N GLY A 63 4.28 0.16 27.88
CA GLY A 63 5.66 0.64 27.81
C GLY A 63 6.23 1.02 29.18
N TYR A 64 5.44 1.74 30.00
CA TYR A 64 5.84 2.05 31.37
C TYR A 64 6.00 0.81 32.25
N LYS A 65 5.06 -0.14 32.20
CA LYS A 65 5.14 -1.40 32.94
C LYS A 65 6.37 -2.23 32.57
N LEU A 66 6.70 -2.28 31.28
CA LEU A 66 7.91 -2.95 30.78
C LEU A 66 9.18 -2.28 31.31
N ALA A 67 9.26 -0.95 31.24
CA ALA A 67 10.42 -0.19 31.74
C ALA A 67 10.62 -0.38 33.25
N THR A 68 9.54 -0.36 34.04
CA THR A 68 9.62 -0.60 35.49
C THR A 68 9.99 -2.04 35.83
N ASN A 69 9.51 -3.03 35.07
CA ASN A 69 9.85 -4.44 35.31
C ASN A 69 11.27 -4.79 34.89
N ILE A 70 11.81 -4.17 33.84
CA ILE A 70 13.22 -4.28 33.47
C ILE A 70 14.12 -3.76 34.60
N ASN A 71 13.75 -2.64 35.24
CA ASN A 71 14.50 -2.09 36.37
C ASN A 71 14.38 -2.92 37.66
N ASN A 72 13.27 -3.67 37.83
CA ASN A 72 13.01 -4.45 39.04
C ASN A 72 13.31 -5.95 38.90
N ASN A 73 13.77 -6.43 37.74
CA ASN A 73 14.01 -7.85 37.44
C ASN A 73 12.77 -8.76 37.64
N GLU A 74 11.56 -8.20 37.58
CA GLU A 74 10.32 -8.95 37.77
C GLU A 74 9.81 -9.51 36.43
N LYS A 75 9.39 -10.78 36.42
CA LYS A 75 8.81 -11.44 35.23
C LYS A 75 7.43 -10.87 34.92
N LEU A 76 7.29 -10.24 33.77
CA LEU A 76 6.01 -9.73 33.25
C LEU A 76 5.23 -10.89 32.61
N ILE A 77 4.16 -11.35 33.25
CA ILE A 77 3.22 -12.33 32.67
C ILE A 77 2.07 -11.55 32.04
N ILE A 78 1.94 -11.62 30.72
CA ILE A 78 0.82 -11.07 29.96
C ILE A 78 -0.10 -12.25 29.63
N TRP A 79 -1.35 -12.19 30.09
CA TRP A 79 -2.43 -13.10 29.72
C TRP A 79 -3.15 -12.60 28.47
#